data_AF-A0A6U4LBL0-F1
#
_entry.id   AF-A0A6U4LBL0-F1
#
_cell.length_a   1.000
_cell.length_b   1.000
_cell.length_c   1.000
_cell.angle_alpha   90.00
_cell.angle_beta   90.00
_cell.angle_gamma   90.00
#
_symmetry.space_group_name_H-M   'P 1'
#
loop_
_entity.id
_entity.type
_entity.pdbx_description
1 polymer ?
#
loop_
_entity_poly.entity_id
_entity_poly.type
_entity_poly.pdbx_seq_one_letter_code
_entity_poly.pdbx_strand_id
1 'polypeptide(L)'
;MMGIKKADAPVQVTPLPKMQMGCAILVLISEAACYSYLFPFVPFMVRSFGNIAEEDVGFYSGWIASSFMFGQFLSAFIWGYLSDLYGVKPVILFCCACNATLTLCFGLSTSLGMALSIRFVAGLLNGNIGVVKTFIGLISDESNEAIAFGQMALCWGVGSILGPGISGLLSEPATHMPRYFSQDGLFAHYPYLLPCMVMSLIPYAGMTLGYFWLVEPSRGVGKPA
;
A
#
# COMPACT_ATOMS: atom_id res chain seq x y z
N MET A 1 9.56 -10.24 -55.39
CA MET A 1 8.24 -10.54 -54.80
C MET A 1 8.36 -10.47 -53.28
N MET A 2 8.05 -9.30 -52.72
CA MET A 2 8.00 -9.09 -51.26
C MET A 2 6.70 -9.73 -50.77
N GLY A 3 6.81 -10.81 -49.99
CA GLY A 3 5.65 -11.48 -49.40
C GLY A 3 4.93 -10.52 -48.46
N ILE A 4 3.71 -10.14 -48.82
CA ILE A 4 2.80 -9.39 -47.95
C ILE A 4 2.53 -10.28 -46.74
N LYS A 5 3.12 -9.93 -45.59
CA LYS A 5 2.75 -10.52 -44.30
C LYS A 5 1.25 -10.32 -44.15
N LYS A 6 0.52 -11.44 -44.06
CA LYS A 6 -0.89 -11.48 -43.69
C LYS A 6 -1.03 -10.63 -42.43
N ALA A 7 -1.88 -9.60 -42.47
CA ALA A 7 -2.18 -8.81 -41.28
C ALA A 7 -2.63 -9.80 -40.19
N ASP A 8 -1.89 -9.85 -39.09
CA ASP A 8 -2.21 -10.73 -37.97
C ASP A 8 -3.68 -10.48 -37.58
N ALA A 9 -4.48 -11.55 -37.51
CA ALA A 9 -5.87 -11.43 -37.10
C ALA A 9 -5.93 -10.70 -35.74
N PRO A 10 -6.94 -9.85 -35.48
CA PRO A 10 -7.04 -9.15 -34.20
C PRO A 10 -6.99 -10.19 -33.08
N VAL A 11 -5.96 -10.09 -32.24
CA VAL A 11 -5.75 -11.00 -31.11
C VAL A 11 -7.01 -10.95 -30.24
N GLN A 12 -7.73 -12.07 -30.14
CA GLN A 12 -8.93 -12.13 -29.32
C GLN A 12 -8.52 -12.03 -27.85
N VAL A 13 -8.95 -10.97 -27.19
CA VAL A 13 -8.63 -10.70 -25.78
C VAL A 13 -9.40 -11.70 -24.91
N THR A 14 -8.68 -12.52 -24.17
CA THR A 14 -9.27 -13.44 -23.20
C THR A 14 -9.76 -12.65 -21.97
N PRO A 15 -10.91 -13.05 -21.37
CA PRO A 15 -11.45 -12.33 -20.23
C PRO A 15 -10.63 -12.59 -18.96
N LEU A 16 -10.18 -11.52 -18.31
CA LEU A 16 -9.51 -11.59 -17.00
C LEU A 16 -10.47 -12.10 -15.91
N PRO A 17 -9.97 -12.87 -14.92
CA PRO A 17 -10.78 -13.31 -13.78
C PRO A 17 -11.14 -12.12 -12.89
N LYS A 18 -12.33 -11.56 -13.12
CA LYS A 18 -12.82 -10.30 -12.52
C LYS A 18 -12.71 -10.26 -10.99
N MET A 19 -13.00 -11.38 -10.31
CA MET A 19 -12.93 -11.46 -8.84
C MET A 19 -11.48 -11.39 -8.32
N GLN A 20 -10.55 -12.09 -8.98
CA GLN A 20 -9.13 -12.08 -8.60
C GLN A 20 -8.50 -10.71 -8.85
N MET A 21 -8.81 -10.13 -10.02
CA MET A 21 -8.37 -8.79 -10.37
C MET A 21 -8.93 -7.75 -9.40
N GLY A 22 -10.22 -7.84 -9.03
CA GLY A 22 -10.83 -6.95 -8.04
C GLY A 22 -10.15 -6.99 -6.67
N CYS A 23 -9.77 -8.18 -6.19
CA CYS A 23 -9.04 -8.33 -4.92
C CYS A 23 -7.62 -7.73 -5.02
N ALA A 24 -6.90 -8.01 -6.11
CA ALA A 24 -5.56 -7.46 -6.35
C ALA A 24 -5.59 -5.93 -6.42
N ILE A 25 -6.58 -5.37 -7.13
CA ILE A 25 -6.83 -3.94 -7.24
C ILE A 25 -7.07 -3.31 -5.87
N LEU A 26 -7.91 -3.92 -5.03
CA LEU A 26 -8.20 -3.40 -3.70
C LEU A 26 -6.94 -3.36 -2.83
N VAL A 27 -6.12 -4.43 -2.85
CA VAL A 27 -4.84 -4.46 -2.16
C VAL A 27 -3.93 -3.33 -2.65
N LEU A 28 -3.82 -3.13 -3.97
CA LEU A 28 -2.99 -2.06 -4.54
C LEU A 28 -3.49 -0.65 -4.17
N ILE A 29 -4.80 -0.42 -4.16
CA ILE A 29 -5.38 0.84 -3.69
C ILE A 29 -5.03 1.05 -2.21
N SER A 30 -5.17 0.01 -1.40
CA SER A 30 -4.80 0.05 0.02
C SER A 30 -3.34 0.42 0.22
N GLU A 31 -2.44 -0.20 -0.55
CA GLU A 31 -1.01 0.06 -0.48
C GLU A 31 -0.66 1.50 -0.87
N ALA A 32 -1.20 1.98 -2.00
CA ALA A 32 -0.99 3.35 -2.44
C ALA A 32 -1.54 4.37 -1.42
N ALA A 33 -2.69 4.08 -0.82
CA ALA A 33 -3.30 4.93 0.19
C ALA A 33 -2.49 4.94 1.49
N CYS A 34 -2.04 3.76 1.97
CA CYS A 34 -1.19 3.63 3.16
C CYS A 34 0.26 4.10 2.92
N TYR A 35 0.71 4.25 1.69
CA TYR A 35 1.97 4.93 1.42
C TYR A 35 1.82 6.46 1.53
N SER A 36 0.78 6.98 0.88
CA SER A 36 0.60 8.43 0.68
C SER A 36 -0.06 9.17 1.85
N TYR A 37 -0.78 8.49 2.75
CA TYR A 37 -1.49 9.12 3.87
C TYR A 37 -0.60 9.93 4.83
N LEU A 38 0.69 9.66 4.87
CA LEU A 38 1.66 10.38 5.70
C LEU A 38 1.73 11.87 5.33
N PHE A 39 1.77 12.16 4.04
CA PHE A 39 2.24 13.44 3.52
C PHE A 39 1.49 14.68 4.03
N PRO A 40 0.16 14.68 4.21
CA PRO A 40 -0.54 15.87 4.70
C PRO A 40 -0.21 16.23 6.15
N PHE A 41 0.15 15.27 7.00
CA PHE A 41 0.29 15.52 8.44
C PHE A 41 1.70 15.32 9.01
N VAL A 42 2.63 14.68 8.28
CA VAL A 42 3.98 14.41 8.82
C VAL A 42 4.76 15.65 9.27
N PRO A 43 4.71 16.81 8.59
CA PRO A 43 5.42 17.99 9.09
C PRO A 43 4.87 18.45 10.43
N PHE A 44 3.54 18.38 10.61
CA PHE A 44 2.88 18.70 11.87
C PHE A 44 3.25 17.68 12.94
N MET A 45 3.30 16.39 12.60
CA MET A 45 3.74 15.34 13.53
C MET A 45 5.17 15.57 14.01
N VAL A 46 6.09 15.89 13.11
CA VAL A 46 7.48 16.19 13.47
C VAL A 46 7.56 17.43 14.37
N ARG A 47 6.80 18.48 14.07
CA ARG A 47 6.69 19.68 14.92
C ARG A 47 6.12 19.36 16.31
N SER A 48 5.13 18.47 16.38
CA SER A 48 4.48 18.06 17.64
C SER A 48 5.42 17.35 18.61
N PHE A 49 6.55 16.80 18.14
CA PHE A 49 7.55 16.18 18.99
C PHE A 49 8.36 17.19 19.82
N GLY A 50 8.26 18.50 19.54
CA GLY A 50 8.74 19.60 20.39
C GLY A 50 10.26 19.82 20.48
N ASN A 51 11.07 18.85 20.03
CA ASN A 51 12.53 18.87 20.16
C ASN A 51 13.28 19.20 18.85
N ILE A 52 12.58 19.76 17.86
CA ILE A 52 13.10 19.94 16.49
C ILE A 52 12.90 21.40 16.07
N ALA A 53 13.94 22.02 15.52
CA ALA A 53 13.86 23.37 14.99
C ALA A 53 12.95 23.43 13.75
N GLU A 54 12.20 24.52 13.57
CA GLU A 54 11.25 24.69 12.45
C GLU A 54 11.92 24.50 11.07
N GLU A 55 13.17 24.92 10.94
CA GLU A 55 13.99 24.74 9.73
C GLU A 55 14.30 23.27 9.40
N ASP A 56 14.34 22.39 10.41
CA ASP A 56 14.64 20.98 10.27
C ASP A 56 13.40 20.10 10.10
N VAL A 57 12.19 20.64 10.31
CA VAL A 57 10.94 19.87 10.22
C VAL A 57 10.81 19.18 8.85
N GLY A 58 11.15 19.89 7.77
CA GLY A 58 11.15 19.34 6.42
C GLY A 58 12.18 18.21 6.23
N PHE A 59 13.38 18.37 6.79
CA PHE A 59 14.45 17.38 6.73
C PHE A 59 14.03 16.07 7.42
N TYR A 60 13.53 16.15 8.65
CA TYR A 60 13.08 14.98 9.41
C TYR A 60 11.79 14.34 8.84
N SER A 61 10.88 15.14 8.29
CA SER A 61 9.73 14.61 7.54
C SER A 61 10.16 13.78 6.34
N GLY A 62 11.19 14.26 5.63
CA GLY A 62 11.85 13.52 4.56
C GLY A 62 12.42 12.19 5.04
N TRP A 63 13.14 12.18 6.16
CA TRP A 63 13.67 10.93 6.75
C TRP A 63 12.57 9.92 7.08
N ILE A 64 11.44 10.36 7.66
CA ILE A 64 10.29 9.48 7.94
C ILE A 64 9.75 8.87 6.65
N ALA A 65 9.56 9.67 5.59
CA ALA A 65 9.09 9.17 4.30
C ALA A 65 10.09 8.20 3.66
N SER A 66 11.38 8.55 3.64
CA SER A 66 12.48 7.75 3.06
C SER A 66 12.67 6.42 3.77
N SER A 67 12.52 6.37 5.09
CA SER A 67 12.76 5.17 5.90
C SER A 67 11.87 3.99 5.46
N PHE A 68 10.63 4.28 5.06
CA PHE A 68 9.71 3.27 4.51
C PHE A 68 10.26 2.72 3.19
N MET A 69 10.60 3.60 2.24
CA MET A 69 11.13 3.18 0.93
C MET A 69 12.47 2.44 1.06
N PHE A 70 13.30 2.85 2.02
CA PHE A 70 14.56 2.17 2.31
C PHE A 70 14.34 0.76 2.86
N GLY A 71 13.43 0.58 3.83
CA GLY A 71 13.06 -0.75 4.34
C GLY A 71 12.46 -1.64 3.24
N GLN A 72 11.61 -1.05 2.38
CA GLN A 72 11.01 -1.76 1.25
C GLN A 72 12.06 -2.19 0.22
N PHE A 73 13.03 -1.33 -0.08
CA PHE A 73 14.15 -1.66 -0.96
C PHE A 73 14.95 -2.86 -0.45
N LEU A 74 15.27 -2.91 0.84
CA LEU A 74 16.02 -4.02 1.44
C LEU A 74 15.27 -5.35 1.41
N SER A 75 13.94 -5.31 1.56
CA SER A 75 13.10 -6.51 1.62
C SER A 75 12.52 -6.95 0.27
N ALA A 76 12.64 -6.14 -0.79
CA ALA A 76 11.99 -6.38 -2.07
C ALA A 76 12.28 -7.78 -2.65
N PHE A 77 13.55 -8.19 -2.67
CA PHE A 77 13.95 -9.53 -3.16
C PHE A 77 13.47 -10.66 -2.25
N ILE A 78 13.46 -10.42 -0.93
CA ILE A 78 13.05 -11.41 0.07
C ILE A 78 11.56 -11.74 -0.13
N TRP A 79 10.71 -10.74 -0.32
CA TRP A 79 9.28 -10.95 -0.54
C TRP A 79 8.97 -11.64 -1.86
N GLY A 80 9.72 -11.34 -2.93
CA GLY A 80 9.63 -12.08 -4.19
C GLY A 80 9.93 -13.56 -3.98
N TYR A 81 11.08 -13.87 -3.36
CA TYR A 81 11.49 -15.23 -3.05
C TYR A 81 10.51 -15.96 -2.10
N LEU A 82 10.00 -15.28 -1.06
CA LEU A 82 9.01 -15.86 -0.16
C LEU A 82 7.70 -16.16 -0.87
N SER A 83 7.27 -15.31 -1.80
CA SER A 83 6.10 -15.58 -2.63
C SER A 83 6.31 -16.77 -3.57
N ASP A 84 7.56 -16.96 -4.02
CA ASP A 84 7.99 -18.12 -4.79
C ASP A 84 8.09 -19.40 -3.94
N LEU A 85 8.30 -19.32 -2.62
CA LEU A 85 8.33 -20.52 -1.77
C LEU A 85 6.97 -20.91 -1.21
N TYR A 86 6.25 -19.95 -0.63
CA TYR A 86 5.05 -20.21 0.17
C TYR A 86 3.74 -19.96 -0.60
N GLY A 87 3.83 -19.36 -1.79
CA GLY A 87 2.68 -18.95 -2.57
C GLY A 87 2.41 -17.45 -2.47
N VAL A 88 1.70 -16.93 -3.45
CA VAL A 88 1.44 -15.51 -3.66
C VAL A 88 0.35 -15.01 -2.71
N LYS A 89 -0.73 -15.78 -2.53
CA LYS A 89 -1.83 -15.45 -1.63
C LYS A 89 -1.38 -15.26 -0.18
N PRO A 90 -0.70 -16.22 0.50
CA PRO A 90 -0.36 -16.06 1.90
C PRO A 90 0.58 -14.89 2.15
N VAL A 91 1.49 -14.60 1.21
CA VAL A 91 2.40 -13.47 1.32
C VAL A 91 1.66 -12.13 1.19
N ILE A 92 0.70 -12.01 0.27
CA ILE A 92 -0.15 -10.81 0.16
C ILE A 92 -0.89 -10.54 1.48
N LEU A 93 -1.53 -11.57 2.03
CA LEU A 93 -2.31 -11.45 3.25
C LEU A 93 -1.44 -11.06 4.45
N PHE A 94 -0.25 -11.65 4.56
CA PHE A 94 0.71 -11.32 5.60
C PHE A 94 1.16 -9.85 5.50
N CYS A 95 1.56 -9.39 4.31
CA CYS A 95 1.98 -8.01 4.10
C CYS A 95 0.84 -7.02 4.41
N CYS A 96 -0.41 -7.32 4.02
CA CYS A 96 -1.57 -6.49 4.38
C CYS A 96 -1.76 -6.40 5.90
N ALA A 97 -1.64 -7.51 6.63
CA ALA A 97 -1.78 -7.53 8.08
C ALA A 97 -0.69 -6.69 8.77
N CYS A 98 0.56 -6.84 8.34
CA CYS A 98 1.68 -6.05 8.83
C CYS A 98 1.50 -4.57 8.54
N ASN A 99 1.11 -4.21 7.31
CA ASN A 99 0.89 -2.82 6.90
C ASN A 99 -0.23 -2.16 7.72
N ALA A 100 -1.35 -2.87 7.95
CA ALA A 100 -2.44 -2.39 8.79
C ALA A 100 -2.01 -2.15 10.24
N THR A 101 -1.32 -3.12 10.83
CA THR A 101 -0.86 -3.06 12.22
C THR A 101 0.17 -1.95 12.42
N LEU A 102 1.14 -1.82 11.52
CA LEU A 102 2.20 -0.83 11.63
C LEU A 102 1.69 0.59 11.34
N THR A 103 0.67 0.73 10.48
CA THR A 103 -0.04 2.00 10.29
C THR A 103 -0.72 2.44 11.59
N LEU A 104 -1.38 1.53 12.32
CA LEU A 104 -1.94 1.83 13.64
C LEU A 104 -0.85 2.23 14.65
N CYS A 105 0.22 1.45 14.73
CA CYS A 105 1.34 1.74 15.62
C CYS A 105 1.98 3.10 15.32
N PHE A 106 2.06 3.50 14.04
CA PHE A 106 2.59 4.79 13.64
C PHE A 106 1.76 5.96 14.19
N GLY A 107 0.44 5.82 14.25
CA GLY A 107 -0.45 6.81 14.86
C GLY A 107 -0.25 7.01 16.37
N LEU A 108 0.36 6.04 17.05
CA LEU A 108 0.73 6.10 18.47
C LEU A 108 2.14 6.67 18.71
N SER A 109 2.84 7.10 17.65
CA SER A 109 4.21 7.60 17.79
C SER A 109 4.25 8.96 18.50
N THR A 110 5.13 9.05 19.51
CA THR A 110 5.35 10.26 20.33
C THR A 110 6.75 10.85 20.16
N SER A 111 7.60 10.20 19.36
CA SER A 111 8.97 10.63 19.13
C SER A 111 9.40 10.31 17.70
N LEU A 112 10.35 11.09 17.21
CA LEU A 112 10.95 10.92 15.89
C LEU A 112 11.55 9.52 15.71
N GLY A 113 12.29 9.02 16.71
CA GLY A 113 12.90 7.69 16.66
C GLY A 113 11.87 6.55 16.54
N MET A 114 10.76 6.67 17.28
CA MET A 114 9.65 5.71 17.18
C MET A 114 8.97 5.78 15.81
N ALA A 115 8.68 6.98 15.31
CA ALA A 115 8.08 7.19 13.99
C ALA A 115 8.96 6.60 12.87
N LEU A 116 10.27 6.89 12.87
CA LEU A 116 11.25 6.35 11.93
C LEU A 116 11.33 4.82 12.00
N SER A 117 11.43 4.26 13.20
CA SER A 117 11.57 2.81 13.39
C SER A 117 10.33 2.07 12.88
N ILE A 118 9.13 2.56 13.22
CA ILE A 118 7.87 1.97 12.75
C ILE A 118 7.76 2.05 11.24
N ARG A 119 8.14 3.19 10.61
CA ARG A 119 8.11 3.32 9.15
C ARG A 119 9.11 2.43 8.45
N PHE A 120 10.32 2.32 8.98
CA PHE A 120 11.32 1.40 8.45
C PHE A 120 10.83 -0.05 8.50
N VAL A 121 10.28 -0.48 9.63
CA VAL A 121 9.71 -1.83 9.78
C VAL A 121 8.47 -2.02 8.88
N ALA A 122 7.64 -0.99 8.72
CA ALA A 122 6.50 -1.02 7.80
C ALA A 122 6.96 -1.23 6.36
N GLY A 123 8.02 -0.56 5.92
CA GLY A 123 8.62 -0.79 4.61
C GLY A 123 9.20 -2.20 4.48
N LEU A 124 9.94 -2.66 5.50
CA LEU A 124 10.57 -3.98 5.51
C LEU A 124 9.55 -5.13 5.42
N LEU A 125 8.36 -4.95 6.00
CA LEU A 125 7.30 -5.95 6.01
C LEU A 125 6.27 -5.76 4.90
N ASN A 126 6.53 -4.89 3.93
CA ASN A 126 5.60 -4.55 2.85
C ASN A 126 6.16 -4.90 1.46
N GLY A 127 5.98 -6.16 1.07
CA GLY A 127 6.30 -6.67 -0.26
C GLY A 127 5.17 -6.63 -1.28
N ASN A 128 4.01 -6.05 -0.93
CA ASN A 128 2.76 -6.25 -1.67
C ASN A 128 2.83 -5.79 -3.13
N ILE A 129 3.52 -4.69 -3.43
CA ILE A 129 3.62 -4.15 -4.79
C ILE A 129 4.24 -5.18 -5.75
N GLY A 130 5.34 -5.83 -5.33
CA GLY A 130 6.02 -6.84 -6.14
C GLY A 130 5.22 -8.13 -6.24
N VAL A 131 4.68 -8.60 -5.12
CA VAL A 131 3.97 -9.89 -5.04
C VAL A 131 2.64 -9.83 -5.80
N VAL A 132 1.89 -8.72 -5.72
CA VAL A 132 0.67 -8.52 -6.52
C VAL A 132 0.99 -8.37 -8.01
N LYS A 133 2.13 -7.76 -8.37
CA LYS A 133 2.58 -7.71 -9.76
C LYS A 133 2.78 -9.13 -10.32
N THR A 134 3.42 -10.00 -9.54
CA THR A 134 3.57 -11.42 -9.87
C THR A 134 2.21 -12.12 -9.96
N PHE A 135 1.31 -11.87 -9.00
CA PHE A 135 -0.05 -12.41 -9.02
C PHE A 135 -0.78 -12.08 -10.33
N ILE A 136 -0.79 -10.79 -10.70
CA ILE A 136 -1.43 -10.31 -11.93
C ILE A 136 -0.83 -11.01 -13.15
N GLY A 137 0.50 -11.09 -13.24
CA GLY A 137 1.19 -11.77 -14.34
C GLY A 137 0.86 -13.27 -14.45
N LEU A 138 0.51 -13.94 -13.35
CA LEU A 138 0.11 -15.35 -13.34
C LEU A 138 -1.36 -15.58 -13.76
N ILE A 139 -2.21 -14.55 -13.64
CA ILE A 139 -3.63 -14.63 -14.02
C ILE A 139 -3.94 -13.94 -15.36
N SER A 140 -2.94 -13.31 -15.96
CA SER A 140 -3.00 -12.66 -17.28
C SER A 140 -2.26 -13.47 -18.35
N ASP A 141 -2.57 -13.19 -19.60
CA ASP A 141 -1.85 -13.69 -20.77
C ASP A 141 -1.49 -12.55 -21.73
N GLU A 142 -0.74 -12.83 -22.80
CA GLU A 142 -0.25 -11.82 -23.74
C GLU A 142 -1.36 -10.96 -24.35
N SER A 143 -2.59 -11.49 -24.43
CA SER A 143 -3.74 -10.76 -24.99
C SER A 143 -4.32 -9.70 -24.05
N ASN A 144 -4.16 -9.88 -22.73
CA ASN A 144 -4.81 -9.05 -21.70
C ASN A 144 -3.83 -8.44 -20.67
N GLU A 145 -2.56 -8.82 -20.69
CA GLU A 145 -1.51 -8.37 -19.75
C GLU A 145 -1.36 -6.84 -19.75
N ALA A 146 -1.43 -6.21 -20.92
CA ALA A 146 -1.38 -4.74 -21.05
C ALA A 146 -2.56 -4.06 -20.32
N ILE A 147 -3.75 -4.64 -20.38
CA ILE A 147 -4.94 -4.13 -19.69
C ILE A 147 -4.79 -4.34 -18.18
N ALA A 148 -4.33 -5.52 -17.77
CA ALA A 148 -4.14 -5.87 -16.36
C ALA A 148 -3.11 -4.95 -15.66
N PHE A 149 -1.95 -4.72 -16.29
CA PHE A 149 -0.95 -3.78 -15.75
C PHE A 149 -1.38 -2.31 -15.89
N GLY A 150 -2.18 -1.97 -16.89
CA GLY A 150 -2.83 -0.65 -16.98
C GLY A 150 -3.74 -0.38 -15.78
N GLN A 151 -4.52 -1.37 -15.34
CA GLN A 151 -5.35 -1.27 -14.13
C GLN A 151 -4.52 -1.04 -12.88
N MET A 152 -3.37 -1.70 -12.74
CA MET A 152 -2.46 -1.49 -11.61
C MET A 152 -2.03 -0.01 -11.47
N ALA A 153 -1.69 0.65 -12.58
CA ALA A 153 -1.32 2.08 -12.57
C ALA A 153 -2.50 2.97 -12.15
N LEU A 154 -3.72 2.68 -12.63
CA LEU A 154 -4.93 3.41 -12.24
C LEU A 154 -5.21 3.29 -10.74
N CYS A 155 -5.04 2.09 -10.19
CA CYS A 155 -5.25 1.83 -8.76
C CYS A 155 -4.31 2.65 -7.88
N TRP A 156 -3.04 2.78 -8.31
CA TRP A 156 -2.07 3.61 -7.61
C TRP A 156 -2.48 5.08 -7.59
N GLY A 157 -3.01 5.59 -8.71
CA GLY A 157 -3.56 6.94 -8.78
C GLY A 157 -4.73 7.15 -7.81
N VAL A 158 -5.69 6.21 -7.78
CA VAL A 158 -6.84 6.27 -6.88
C VAL A 158 -6.41 6.26 -5.42
N GLY A 159 -5.54 5.33 -5.02
CA GLY A 159 -5.05 5.26 -3.64
C GLY A 159 -4.26 6.50 -3.23
N SER A 160 -3.47 7.08 -4.14
CA SER A 160 -2.70 8.30 -3.91
C SER A 160 -3.57 9.56 -3.71
N ILE A 161 -4.83 9.52 -4.14
CA ILE A 161 -5.82 10.58 -3.88
C ILE A 161 -6.52 10.32 -2.54
N LEU A 162 -6.97 9.07 -2.33
CA LEU A 162 -7.70 8.70 -1.12
C LEU A 162 -6.84 8.82 0.15
N GLY A 163 -5.57 8.42 0.09
CA GLY A 163 -4.66 8.45 1.24
C GLY A 163 -4.53 9.85 1.86
N PRO A 164 -4.02 10.86 1.13
CA PRO A 164 -3.91 12.22 1.62
C PRO A 164 -5.26 12.88 1.90
N GLY A 165 -6.29 12.58 1.08
CA GLY A 165 -7.63 13.13 1.26
C GLY A 165 -8.26 12.72 2.60
N ILE A 166 -8.22 11.43 2.94
CA ILE A 166 -8.76 10.92 4.21
C ILE A 166 -7.91 11.38 5.39
N SER A 167 -6.59 11.24 5.29
CA SER A 167 -5.69 11.54 6.41
C SER A 167 -5.60 13.02 6.76
N GLY A 168 -5.63 13.92 5.76
CA GLY A 168 -5.61 15.37 5.99
C GLY A 168 -6.91 15.91 6.58
N LEU A 169 -8.07 15.29 6.26
CA LEU A 169 -9.36 15.67 6.87
C LEU A 169 -9.49 15.21 8.32
N LEU A 170 -8.75 14.17 8.71
CA LEU A 170 -8.86 13.52 10.01
C LEU A 170 -7.68 13.81 10.96
N SER A 171 -6.61 14.44 10.48
CA SER A 171 -5.49 14.86 11.32
C SER A 171 -5.91 15.91 12.34
N GLU A 172 -5.32 15.86 13.53
CA GLU A 172 -5.56 16.81 14.63
C GLU A 172 -7.06 16.99 14.96
N PRO A 173 -7.80 15.90 15.21
CA PRO A 173 -9.26 15.95 15.34
C PRO A 173 -9.72 16.75 16.57
N ALA A 174 -8.92 16.78 17.65
CA ALA A 174 -9.22 17.60 18.83
C ALA A 174 -9.14 19.11 18.54
N THR A 175 -8.31 19.52 17.58
CA THR A 175 -8.14 20.92 17.15
C THR A 175 -9.20 21.30 16.12
N HIS A 176 -9.42 20.45 15.11
CA HIS A 176 -10.33 20.77 14.00
C HIS A 176 -11.80 20.43 14.27
N MET A 177 -12.07 19.49 15.18
CA MET A 177 -13.42 18.99 15.50
C MET A 177 -13.69 18.97 17.01
N PRO A 178 -13.54 20.11 17.72
CA PRO A 178 -13.65 20.19 19.19
C PRO A 178 -15.04 19.83 19.74
N ARG A 179 -16.07 19.81 18.87
CA ARG A 179 -17.43 19.37 19.23
C ARG A 179 -17.54 17.85 19.40
N TYR A 180 -16.72 17.08 18.70
CA TYR A 180 -16.76 15.61 18.69
C TYR A 180 -15.60 14.99 19.47
N PHE A 181 -14.47 15.69 19.58
CA PHE A 181 -13.27 15.20 20.25
C PHE A 181 -12.87 16.13 21.40
N SER A 182 -12.73 15.54 22.60
CA SER A 182 -12.28 16.27 23.79
C SER A 182 -10.80 16.63 23.69
N GLN A 183 -10.43 17.81 24.20
CA GLN A 183 -9.04 18.28 24.29
C GLN A 183 -8.20 17.53 25.34
N ASP A 184 -8.85 16.83 26.26
CA ASP A 184 -8.18 15.97 27.26
C ASP A 184 -8.27 14.47 26.88
N GLY A 185 -8.78 14.16 25.67
CA GLY A 185 -9.03 12.80 25.22
C GLY A 185 -7.82 12.10 24.58
N LEU A 186 -7.97 10.81 24.28
CA LEU A 186 -6.96 9.98 23.60
C LEU A 186 -6.42 10.64 22.32
N PHE A 187 -7.30 11.25 21.51
CA PHE A 187 -6.94 11.88 20.25
C PHE A 187 -6.31 13.27 20.39
N ALA A 188 -6.32 13.86 21.59
CA ALA A 188 -5.51 15.03 21.89
C ALA A 188 -4.08 14.62 22.27
N HIS A 189 -3.93 13.50 22.98
CA HIS A 189 -2.61 12.93 23.30
C HIS A 189 -1.94 12.28 22.08
N TYR A 190 -2.72 11.68 21.18
CA TYR A 190 -2.27 11.12 19.90
C TYR A 190 -3.03 11.76 18.72
N PRO A 191 -2.63 12.97 18.26
CA PRO A 191 -3.34 13.72 17.22
C PRO A 191 -3.44 13.02 15.86
N TYR A 192 -2.54 12.08 15.60
CA TYR A 192 -2.44 11.35 14.34
C TYR A 192 -2.97 9.91 14.44
N LEU A 193 -3.50 9.51 15.59
CA LEU A 193 -4.06 8.17 15.77
C LEU A 193 -5.32 7.97 14.93
N LEU A 194 -6.23 8.95 14.90
CA LEU A 194 -7.49 8.87 14.15
C LEU A 194 -7.28 8.63 12.63
N PRO A 195 -6.45 9.43 11.92
CA PRO A 195 -6.21 9.17 10.51
C PRO A 195 -5.55 7.81 10.32
N CYS A 196 -4.60 7.41 11.17
CA CYS A 196 -3.99 6.08 11.09
C CYS A 196 -4.99 4.94 11.32
N MET A 197 -5.92 5.09 12.25
CA MET A 197 -7.00 4.12 12.49
C MET A 197 -7.86 3.94 11.25
N VAL A 198 -8.37 5.03 10.67
CA VAL A 198 -9.22 4.95 9.47
C VAL A 198 -8.43 4.38 8.29
N MET A 199 -7.18 4.80 8.09
CA MET A 199 -6.35 4.29 7.01
C MET A 199 -6.05 2.80 7.17
N SER A 200 -5.85 2.29 8.39
CA SER A 200 -5.58 0.87 8.65
C SER A 200 -6.77 -0.06 8.35
N LEU A 201 -8.00 0.47 8.30
CA LEU A 201 -9.17 -0.32 7.93
C LEU A 201 -9.12 -0.80 6.48
N ILE A 202 -8.48 -0.02 5.60
CA ILE A 202 -8.37 -0.33 4.17
C ILE A 202 -7.53 -1.61 3.94
N PRO A 203 -6.31 -1.76 4.50
CA PRO A 203 -5.53 -2.99 4.36
C PRO A 203 -6.14 -4.16 5.12
N TYR A 204 -6.83 -3.95 6.25
CA TYR A 204 -7.60 -5.02 6.89
C TYR A 204 -8.78 -5.49 6.02
N ALA A 205 -9.48 -4.57 5.35
CA ALA A 205 -10.50 -4.92 4.37
C ALA A 205 -9.89 -5.67 3.18
N GLY A 206 -8.74 -5.21 2.66
CA GLY A 206 -8.00 -5.91 1.61
C GLY A 206 -7.58 -7.33 2.02
N MET A 207 -7.09 -7.49 3.24
CA MET A 207 -6.73 -8.80 3.82
C MET A 207 -7.94 -9.72 3.97
N THR A 208 -9.04 -9.23 4.54
CA THR A 208 -10.24 -10.06 4.76
C THR A 208 -10.87 -10.48 3.43
N LEU A 209 -11.05 -9.55 2.49
CA LEU A 209 -11.56 -9.86 1.15
C LEU A 209 -10.60 -10.80 0.40
N GLY A 210 -9.29 -10.55 0.49
CA GLY A 210 -8.28 -11.42 -0.09
C GLY A 210 -8.27 -12.83 0.50
N TYR A 211 -8.53 -12.97 1.80
CA TYR A 211 -8.59 -14.28 2.46
C TYR A 211 -9.71 -15.15 1.88
N PHE A 212 -10.90 -14.57 1.71
CA PHE A 212 -12.08 -15.28 1.21
C PHE A 212 -12.07 -15.49 -0.31
N TRP A 213 -11.70 -14.49 -1.09
CA TRP A 213 -11.89 -14.50 -2.55
C TRP A 213 -10.61 -14.71 -3.37
N LEU A 214 -9.43 -14.39 -2.84
CA LEU A 214 -8.18 -14.58 -3.57
C LEU A 214 -7.87 -16.07 -3.63
N VAL A 215 -7.62 -16.58 -4.83
CA VAL A 215 -7.28 -17.99 -5.06
C VAL A 215 -5.81 -18.04 -5.44
N GLU A 216 -5.07 -18.96 -4.81
CA GLU A 216 -3.66 -19.18 -5.14
C GLU A 216 -3.54 -19.57 -6.62
N PRO A 217 -2.81 -18.81 -7.45
CA PRO A 217 -2.62 -19.18 -8.85
C PRO A 217 -1.87 -20.51 -8.93
N SER A 218 -2.38 -21.45 -9.72
CA SER A 218 -1.64 -22.67 -10.02
C SER A 218 -0.38 -22.28 -10.79
N ARG A 219 0.81 -22.62 -10.26
CA ARG A 219 2.06 -22.51 -11.02
C ARG A 219 2.09 -23.59 -12.10
N GLY A 220 1.42 -23.32 -13.21
CA GLY A 220 1.44 -24.18 -14.38
C GLY A 220 2.82 -24.18 -15.00
N VAL A 221 3.52 -25.31 -14.89
CA VAL A 221 4.56 -25.71 -15.85
C VAL A 221 3.91 -25.70 -17.23
N GLY A 222 4.34 -24.77 -18.09
CA GLY A 222 3.89 -24.66 -19.49
C GLY A 222 2.94 -23.49 -19.73
N LYS A 223 3.50 -22.30 -19.98
CA LYS A 223 2.87 -21.38 -20.94
C LYS A 223 2.89 -22.10 -22.29
N PRO A 224 1.76 -22.40 -22.95
CA PRO A 224 1.81 -22.81 -24.35
C PRO A 224 2.46 -21.67 -25.14
N ALA A 225 3.48 -22.03 -25.92
CA ALA A 225 4.21 -21.15 -26.83
C ALA A 225 3.33 -20.60 -27.95
#